data_AF-A0A850LW01-F1
#
_entry.id   AF-A0A850LW01-F1
#
_cell.length_a   1.000
_cell.length_b   1.000
_cell.length_c   1.000
_cell.angle_alpha   90.00
_cell.angle_beta   90.00
_cell.angle_gamma   90.00
#
_symmetry.space_group_name_H-M   'P 1'
#
loop_
_entity.id
_entity.type
_entity.pdbx_description
1 polymer ?
#
loop_
_entity_poly.entity_id
_entity_poly.type
_entity_poly.pdbx_seq_one_letter_code
_entity_poly.pdbx_strand_id
1 'polypeptide(L)'
;MDFYFGCGGPPEGIIAACGIKALGGAMQVQWDPDAYKTSKDSEIESELKEKKKVSEDLGINADKIYTLDDIAKGPVLFVATGITNGPFLRGVDFLPDGAWTYSIGIRSKTGTIRYLRTRHFFDRRPIY
;
A
#
# COMPACT_ATOMS: atom_id res chain seq x y z
N MET A 1 -2.54 10.73 12.57
CA MET A 1 -2.02 11.41 11.37
C MET A 1 -3.22 11.89 10.60
N ASP A 2 -3.30 13.18 10.32
CA ASP A 2 -4.51 13.78 9.75
C ASP A 2 -4.42 13.93 8.22
N PHE A 3 -3.20 14.07 7.69
CA PHE A 3 -2.94 14.17 6.26
C PHE A 3 -1.53 13.65 5.91
N TYR A 4 -1.36 13.13 4.70
CA TYR A 4 -0.07 12.71 4.13
C TYR A 4 0.07 13.32 2.73
N PHE A 5 1.24 13.89 2.44
CA PHE A 5 1.59 14.43 1.13
C PHE A 5 3.02 14.04 0.80
N GLY A 6 3.25 13.61 -0.44
CA GLY A 6 4.56 13.23 -0.92
C GLY A 6 4.45 12.45 -2.23
N CYS A 7 5.62 12.09 -2.77
CA CYS A 7 5.74 11.25 -3.94
C CYS A 7 6.11 9.83 -3.53
N GLY A 8 5.46 8.85 -4.17
CA GLY A 8 5.58 7.43 -3.88
C GLY A 8 5.62 6.61 -5.16
N GLY A 9 5.98 5.33 -5.02
CA GLY A 9 5.89 4.38 -6.12
C GLY A 9 4.42 4.07 -6.50
N PRO A 10 4.14 3.78 -7.79
CA PRO A 10 2.79 3.41 -8.22
C PRO A 10 2.19 2.21 -7.49
N PRO A 11 2.92 1.09 -7.26
CA PRO A 11 2.36 -0.07 -6.56
C PRO A 11 1.91 0.26 -5.13
N GLU A 12 2.72 1.02 -4.39
CA GLU A 12 2.42 1.45 -3.02
C GLU A 12 1.22 2.39 -3.00
N GLY A 13 1.12 3.29 -3.99
CA GLY A 13 -0.03 4.17 -4.17
C GLY A 13 -1.34 3.41 -4.38
N ILE A 14 -1.32 2.33 -5.16
CA ILE A 14 -2.50 1.45 -5.37
C ILE A 14 -2.90 0.75 -4.07
N ILE A 15 -1.94 0.21 -3.32
CA ILE A 15 -2.20 -0.47 -2.02
C ILE A 15 -2.79 0.54 -1.01
N ALA A 16 -2.21 1.74 -0.94
CA ALA A 16 -2.71 2.82 -0.10
C ALA A 16 -4.14 3.24 -0.50
N ALA A 17 -4.42 3.39 -1.79
CA ALA A 17 -5.76 3.69 -2.29
C ALA A 17 -6.78 2.62 -1.88
N CYS A 18 -6.44 1.33 -2.00
CA CYS A 18 -7.28 0.23 -1.52
C CYS A 18 -7.56 0.33 -0.01
N GLY A 19 -6.55 0.60 0.81
CA GLY A 19 -6.71 0.74 2.27
C GLY A 19 -7.56 1.95 2.65
N ILE A 20 -7.28 3.12 2.07
CA ILE A 20 -8.01 4.37 2.32
C ILE A 20 -9.46 4.25 1.86
N LYS A 21 -9.71 3.67 0.67
CA LYS A 21 -11.07 3.40 0.19
C LYS A 21 -11.81 2.43 1.10
N ALA A 22 -11.15 1.38 1.59
CA ALA A 22 -11.75 0.44 2.52
C ALA A 22 -12.14 1.09 3.86
N LEU A 23 -11.40 2.12 4.28
CA LEU A 23 -11.66 2.92 5.48
C LEU A 23 -12.66 4.07 5.28
N GLY A 24 -13.04 4.38 4.04
CA GLY A 24 -13.93 5.50 3.71
C GLY A 24 -13.24 6.88 3.72
N GLY A 25 -11.92 6.92 3.50
CA GLY A 25 -11.17 8.17 3.39
C GLY A 25 -11.18 8.76 1.97
N ALA A 26 -10.35 9.77 1.75
CA ALA A 26 -10.13 10.39 0.45
C ALA A 26 -8.63 10.41 0.10
N MET A 27 -8.32 10.21 -1.17
CA MET A 27 -6.96 10.26 -1.72
C MET A 27 -7.02 10.81 -3.13
N GLN A 28 -6.03 11.62 -3.47
CA GLN A 28 -5.78 12.10 -4.82
C GLN A 28 -4.33 11.81 -5.15
N VAL A 29 -4.06 11.39 -6.39
CA VAL A 29 -2.70 11.19 -6.89
C VAL A 29 -2.59 11.74 -8.30
N GLN A 30 -1.38 12.12 -8.66
CA GLN A 30 -1.01 12.47 -10.02
C GLN A 30 0.15 11.57 -10.43
N TRP A 31 0.15 11.12 -11.68
CA TRP A 31 1.30 10.42 -12.24
C TRP A 31 2.38 11.45 -12.56
N ASP A 32 3.49 11.38 -11.82
CA ASP A 32 4.68 12.17 -12.09
C ASP A 32 5.87 11.23 -12.32
N PRO A 33 6.23 10.94 -13.58
CA PRO A 33 7.40 10.13 -13.90
C PRO A 33 8.71 10.82 -13.47
N ASP A 34 8.72 12.14 -13.34
CA ASP A 34 9.93 12.90 -13.04
C ASP A 34 10.13 13.15 -11.53
N ALA A 35 9.21 12.67 -10.67
CA ALA A 35 9.23 12.87 -9.21
C ALA A 35 10.53 12.40 -8.51
N TYR A 36 11.26 11.46 -9.11
CA TYR A 36 12.52 10.92 -8.56
C TYR A 36 13.76 11.40 -9.32
N LYS A 37 13.63 12.34 -10.28
CA LYS A 37 14.79 12.91 -10.97
C LYS A 37 15.67 13.67 -9.98
N THR A 38 16.84 13.11 -9.71
CA THR A 38 17.96 13.86 -9.15
C THR A 38 18.82 14.37 -10.31
N SER A 39 19.29 15.61 -10.22
CA SER A 39 19.86 16.39 -11.33
C SER A 39 21.17 15.88 -11.96
N LYS A 40 21.62 14.64 -11.68
CA LYS A 40 22.99 14.20 -12.04
C LYS A 40 23.19 12.77 -12.55
N ASP A 41 22.18 11.92 -12.63
CA ASP A 41 22.41 10.50 -13.01
C ASP A 41 21.86 10.17 -14.39
N SER A 42 22.75 9.96 -15.35
CA SER A 42 22.42 9.52 -16.72
C SER A 42 21.77 8.13 -16.75
N GLU A 43 21.98 7.30 -15.73
CA GLU A 43 21.32 5.99 -15.58
C GLU A 43 19.83 6.13 -15.27
N ILE A 44 19.43 7.20 -14.58
CA ILE A 44 18.01 7.45 -14.26
C ILE A 44 17.24 7.85 -15.53
N GLU A 45 17.88 8.49 -16.50
CA GLU A 45 17.18 8.94 -17.72
C GLU A 45 16.61 7.80 -18.56
N SER A 46 17.27 6.65 -18.62
CA SER A 46 16.79 5.49 -19.39
C SER A 46 15.56 4.86 -18.74
N GLU A 47 15.60 4.64 -17.42
CA GLU A 47 14.46 4.12 -16.65
C GLU A 47 13.25 5.06 -16.73
N LEU A 48 13.47 6.37 -16.68
CA LEU A 48 12.39 7.35 -16.77
C LEU A 48 11.76 7.38 -18.15
N LYS A 49 12.55 7.23 -19.22
CA LYS A 49 12.00 7.08 -20.58
C LYS A 49 11.17 5.82 -20.70
N GLU A 50 11.63 4.71 -20.12
CA GLU A 50 10.87 3.45 -20.11
C GLU A 50 9.55 3.61 -19.35
N LYS A 51 9.57 4.19 -18.14
CA LYS A 51 8.36 4.45 -17.34
C LYS A 51 7.37 5.35 -18.07
N LYS A 52 7.85 6.42 -18.73
CA LYS A 52 7.01 7.30 -19.55
C LYS A 52 6.35 6.53 -20.69
N LYS A 53 7.14 5.76 -21.44
CA LYS A 53 6.62 4.95 -22.55
C LYS A 53 5.58 3.93 -22.09
N VAL A 54 5.87 3.18 -21.03
CA VAL A 54 4.90 2.23 -20.44
C VAL A 54 3.63 2.95 -19.99
N SER A 55 3.75 4.13 -19.40
CA SER A 55 2.58 4.90 -18.98
C SER A 55 1.74 5.39 -20.16
N GLU A 56 2.36 5.81 -21.26
CA GLU A 56 1.69 6.20 -22.49
C GLU A 56 0.99 5.00 -23.16
N ASP A 57 1.67 3.85 -23.22
CA ASP A 57 1.12 2.59 -23.77
C ASP A 57 -0.11 2.10 -22.96
N LEU A 58 -0.11 2.35 -21.64
CA LEU A 58 -1.23 2.06 -20.75
C LEU A 58 -2.31 3.16 -20.74
N GLY A 59 -2.12 4.26 -21.47
CA GLY A 59 -3.04 5.39 -21.53
C GLY A 59 -3.14 6.19 -20.22
N ILE A 60 -2.09 6.18 -19.40
CA ILE A 60 -2.00 6.95 -18.17
C ILE A 60 -1.72 8.41 -18.53
N ASN A 61 -2.68 9.28 -18.22
CA ASN A 61 -2.55 10.73 -18.39
C ASN A 61 -1.82 11.36 -17.19
N ALA A 62 -0.70 12.03 -17.43
CA ALA A 62 0.09 12.72 -16.41
C ALA A 62 -0.59 14.01 -15.87
N ASP A 63 -1.44 14.66 -16.65
CA ASP A 63 -2.17 15.88 -16.26
C ASP A 63 -3.44 15.57 -15.46
N LYS A 64 -3.82 14.29 -15.36
CA LYS A 64 -5.02 13.87 -14.64
C LYS A 64 -4.73 13.71 -13.15
N ILE A 65 -5.62 14.26 -12.32
CA ILE A 65 -5.72 13.89 -10.91
C ILE A 65 -6.62 12.65 -10.80
N TYR A 66 -6.04 11.56 -10.31
CA TYR A 66 -6.72 10.30 -10.08
C TYR A 66 -7.27 10.27 -8.66
N THR A 67 -8.54 9.94 -8.52
CA THR A 67 -9.23 9.71 -7.25
C THR A 67 -9.19 8.23 -6.86
N LEU A 68 -9.66 7.90 -5.65
CA LEU A 68 -9.79 6.51 -5.20
C LEU A 68 -10.57 5.62 -6.17
N ASP A 69 -11.62 6.15 -6.81
CA ASP A 69 -12.44 5.39 -7.75
C ASP A 69 -11.80 5.21 -9.12
N ASP A 70 -10.83 6.06 -9.48
CA ASP A 70 -10.01 5.85 -10.67
C ASP A 70 -9.00 4.72 -10.47
N ILE A 71 -8.41 4.63 -9.26
CA ILE A 71 -7.30 3.72 -8.94
C ILE A 71 -7.82 2.33 -8.50
N ALA A 72 -8.71 2.31 -7.51
CA ALA A 72 -9.18 1.09 -6.85
C ALA A 72 -10.67 0.88 -7.17
N LYS A 73 -10.97 0.45 -8.40
CA LYS A 73 -12.33 0.30 -8.90
C LYS A 73 -13.10 -0.80 -8.16
N GLY A 74 -14.37 -0.52 -7.84
CA GLY A 74 -15.27 -1.49 -7.21
C GLY A 74 -14.97 -1.78 -5.73
N PRO A 75 -15.50 -2.90 -5.19
CA PRO A 75 -15.31 -3.27 -3.80
C PRO A 75 -13.91 -3.83 -3.53
N VAL A 76 -13.24 -3.25 -2.55
CA VAL A 76 -11.90 -3.64 -2.07
C VAL A 76 -11.94 -4.41 -0.75
N LEU A 77 -10.97 -5.32 -0.60
CA LEU A 77 -10.57 -5.96 0.65
C LEU A 77 -9.11 -5.58 0.91
N PHE A 78 -8.83 -5.00 2.07
CA PHE A 78 -7.48 -4.64 2.50
C PHE A 78 -7.11 -5.47 3.73
N VAL A 79 -5.92 -6.07 3.71
CA VAL A 79 -5.38 -6.81 4.85
C VAL A 79 -3.93 -6.41 5.04
N ALA A 80 -3.55 -6.13 6.30
CA ALA A 80 -2.18 -5.81 6.66
C ALA A 80 -1.81 -6.46 7.98
N THR A 81 -0.54 -6.83 8.13
CA THR A 81 0.05 -7.38 9.36
C THR A 81 1.31 -6.59 9.69
N GLY A 82 1.46 -6.16 10.94
CA GLY A 82 2.66 -5.46 11.38
C GLY A 82 3.83 -6.42 11.51
N ILE A 83 4.95 -6.09 10.85
CA ILE A 83 6.22 -6.83 11.00
C ILE A 83 7.00 -6.24 12.17
N THR A 84 7.26 -4.93 12.13
CA THR A 84 7.84 -4.14 13.21
C THR A 84 6.79 -3.20 13.80
N ASN A 85 7.04 -2.65 14.98
CA ASN A 85 6.13 -1.70 15.62
C ASN A 85 6.03 -0.43 14.78
N GLY A 86 4.84 -0.20 14.22
CA GLY A 86 4.50 1.00 13.49
C GLY A 86 3.38 1.79 14.17
N PRO A 87 3.09 3.00 13.67
CA PRO A 87 2.01 3.84 14.19
C PRO A 87 0.62 3.26 13.91
N PHE A 88 0.50 2.35 12.93
CA PHE A 88 -0.77 1.76 12.52
C PHE A 88 -1.00 0.34 13.05
N LEU A 89 0.06 -0.49 13.07
CA LEU A 89 0.01 -1.87 13.56
C LEU A 89 1.24 -2.17 14.40
N ARG A 90 1.03 -2.95 15.47
CA ARG A 90 2.11 -3.53 16.27
C ARG A 90 2.83 -4.61 15.47
N GLY A 91 4.14 -4.72 15.67
CA GLY A 91 4.98 -5.74 15.06
C GLY A 91 4.77 -7.13 15.67
N VAL A 92 5.47 -8.10 15.12
CA VAL A 92 5.46 -9.48 15.62
C VAL A 92 6.17 -9.55 16.97
N ASP A 93 5.52 -10.14 17.98
CA ASP A 93 6.19 -10.49 19.24
C ASP A 93 6.58 -11.97 19.20
N PHE A 94 7.88 -12.27 19.18
CA PHE A 94 8.37 -13.65 19.30
C PHE A 94 8.38 -14.10 20.76
N LEU A 95 8.00 -15.35 20.98
CA LEU A 95 7.98 -16.05 22.26
C LEU A 95 8.75 -17.38 22.11
N PRO A 96 9.22 -18.00 23.21
CA PRO A 96 9.99 -19.24 23.12
C PRO A 96 9.30 -20.38 22.36
N ASP A 97 7.97 -20.42 22.41
CA ASP A 97 7.09 -21.45 21.84
C ASP A 97 6.26 -20.96 20.64
N GLY A 98 6.52 -19.74 20.13
CA GLY A 98 5.76 -19.23 18.99
C GLY A 98 5.84 -17.73 18.77
N ALA A 99 4.76 -17.14 18.24
CA ALA A 99 4.68 -15.69 18.00
C ALA A 99 3.27 -15.12 18.20
N TRP A 100 3.18 -13.82 18.46
CA TRP A 100 1.96 -13.04 18.30
C TRP A 100 2.07 -12.16 17.06
N THR A 101 1.04 -12.17 16.22
CA THR A 101 0.91 -11.24 15.09
C THR A 101 -0.31 -10.34 15.28
N TYR A 102 -0.21 -9.10 14.80
CA TYR A 102 -1.28 -8.12 14.84
C TYR A 102 -1.62 -7.70 13.42
N SER A 103 -2.85 -8.00 13.02
CA SER A 103 -3.34 -7.75 11.67
C SER A 103 -4.64 -6.96 11.70
N ILE A 104 -4.93 -6.30 10.59
CA ILE A 104 -6.21 -5.67 10.33
C ILE A 104 -6.76 -6.18 8.99
N GLY A 105 -8.06 -6.46 8.93
CA GLY A 105 -8.77 -6.80 7.70
C GLY A 105 -9.98 -5.89 7.52
N ILE A 106 -10.08 -5.23 6.37
CA ILE A 106 -11.08 -4.20 6.09
C ILE A 106 -11.78 -4.50 4.76
N ARG A 107 -13.11 -4.53 4.77
CA ARG A 107 -13.91 -4.78 3.57
C ARG A 107 -14.83 -3.61 3.28
N SER A 108 -14.55 -2.87 2.20
CA SER A 108 -15.36 -1.73 1.75
C SER A 108 -16.84 -2.09 1.53
N LYS A 109 -17.11 -3.25 0.92
CA LYS A 109 -18.48 -3.70 0.60
C LYS A 109 -19.40 -3.77 1.82
N THR A 110 -18.85 -4.11 2.98
CA THR A 110 -19.62 -4.33 4.22
C THR A 110 -19.27 -3.34 5.32
N GLY A 111 -18.33 -2.41 5.08
CA GLY A 111 -17.75 -1.53 6.10
C GLY A 111 -17.10 -2.28 7.27
N THR A 112 -16.81 -3.58 7.13
CA THR A 112 -16.33 -4.38 8.25
C THR A 112 -14.84 -4.18 8.46
N ILE A 113 -14.47 -3.76 9.67
CA ILE A 113 -13.09 -3.68 10.14
C ILE A 113 -12.87 -4.78 11.19
N ARG A 114 -11.84 -5.60 11.01
CA ARG A 114 -11.44 -6.64 11.97
C ARG A 114 -10.02 -6.39 12.41
N TYR A 115 -9.83 -6.28 13.72
CA TYR A 115 -8.50 -6.34 14.33
C TYR A 115 -8.26 -7.78 14.79
N LEU A 116 -7.17 -8.37 14.33
CA LEU A 116 -6.80 -9.75 14.65
C LEU A 116 -5.51 -9.74 15.45
N ARG A 117 -5.58 -10.35 16.64
CA ARG A 117 -4.40 -10.70 17.42
C ARG A 117 -4.32 -12.22 17.44
N THR A 118 -3.31 -12.77 16.77
CA THR A 118 -3.21 -14.21 16.53
C THR A 118 -2.01 -14.79 17.24
N ARG A 119 -2.23 -15.84 18.04
CA ARG A 119 -1.17 -16.65 18.64
C ARG A 119 -0.83 -17.79 17.69
N HIS A 120 0.43 -17.85 17.29
CA HIS A 120 1.01 -18.95 16.54
C HIS A 120 1.82 -19.81 17.49
N PHE A 121 1.60 -21.13 17.46
CA PHE A 121 2.32 -22.13 18.24
C PHE A 121 3.23 -22.91 17.29
N PHE A 122 4.55 -22.87 17.51
CA PHE A 122 5.50 -23.49 16.58
C PHE A 122 5.69 -24.99 16.82
N ASP A 123 5.24 -25.50 17.95
CA ASP A 123 5.19 -26.93 18.29
C ASP A 123 4.00 -27.66 17.64
N ARG A 124 3.11 -26.94 16.94
CA ARG A 124 1.92 -27.46 16.27
C ARG A 124 1.96 -27.17 14.78
N ARG A 125 1.13 -27.87 14.00
CA ARG A 125 1.07 -27.67 12.55
C ARG A 125 0.54 -26.27 12.20
N PRO A 126 1.05 -25.66 11.12
CA PRO A 126 2.24 -26.07 10.36
C PRO A 126 3.52 -25.89 11.21
N ILE A 127 4.45 -26.85 11.12
CA ILE A 127 5.74 -26.75 11.83
C ILE A 127 6.57 -25.71 11.07
N TYR A 128 6.88 -24.60 11.75
CA TYR A 128 7.63 -23.46 11.21
C TYR A 128 9.14 -23.64 11.39
#